data_AF-A0A929FY27-F1
#
_entry.id   AF-A0A929FY27-F1
#
_cell.length_a   1.000
_cell.length_b   1.000
_cell.length_c   1.000
_cell.angle_alpha   90.00
_cell.angle_beta   90.00
_cell.angle_gamma   90.00
#
_symmetry.space_group_name_H-M   'P 1'
#
loop_
_entity.id
_entity.type
_entity.pdbx_description
1 polymer ?
#
loop_
_entity_poly.entity_id
_entity_poly.type
_entity_poly.pdbx_seq_one_letter_code
_entity_poly.pdbx_strand_id
1 'polypeptide(L)'
;MLAVLITGPPGAGKSTAANAVHDRLGEAGVANALVEVDELERCYPPRDPRRVLADLAGICASYRADEYELLFVTATVEDDVQRVRLQRAVGVESFLLVRLHAEPAVLRDRIRAREPADWFGLGELLDAATRLAAQLPGLTGVDLVLDSAVSGPIELAERIEDAIARAGTHERGRE
;
A
#
# COMPACT_ATOMS: atom_id res chain seq x y z
N MET A 1 -15.64 -6.91 5.77
CA MET A 1 -14.69 -6.43 4.75
C MET A 1 -13.36 -6.16 5.42
N LEU A 2 -12.28 -6.73 4.88
CA LEU A 2 -10.91 -6.48 5.34
C LEU A 2 -10.23 -5.50 4.37
N ALA A 3 -9.46 -4.55 4.91
CA ALA A 3 -8.57 -3.71 4.10
C ALA A 3 -7.11 -4.10 4.30
N VAL A 4 -6.37 -4.20 3.20
CA VAL A 4 -4.93 -4.43 3.20
C VAL A 4 -4.22 -3.14 2.82
N LEU A 5 -3.53 -2.53 3.77
CA LEU A 5 -2.74 -1.32 3.56
C LEU A 5 -1.30 -1.73 3.27
N ILE A 6 -0.84 -1.56 2.03
CA ILE A 6 0.52 -1.84 1.61
C ILE A 6 1.32 -0.54 1.62
N THR A 7 2.31 -0.46 2.51
CA THR A 7 3.22 0.67 2.67
C THR A 7 4.67 0.28 2.40
N GLY A 8 5.52 1.27 2.22
CA GLY A 8 6.93 1.12 1.88
C GLY A 8 7.47 2.40 1.24
N PRO A 9 8.80 2.62 1.28
CA PRO A 9 9.40 3.78 0.65
C PRO A 9 9.18 3.76 -0.87
N PRO A 10 9.33 4.89 -1.56
CA PRO A 10 9.40 4.92 -3.02
C PRO A 10 10.39 3.86 -3.55
N GLY A 11 9.99 3.14 -4.60
CA GLY A 11 10.79 2.04 -5.17
C GLY A 11 10.69 0.69 -4.46
N ALA A 12 9.94 0.58 -3.35
CA ALA A 12 9.77 -0.69 -2.62
C ALA A 12 8.82 -1.70 -3.29
N GLY A 13 8.20 -1.34 -4.41
CA GLY A 13 7.33 -2.26 -5.17
C GLY A 13 5.90 -2.39 -4.64
N LYS A 14 5.37 -1.37 -3.92
CA LYS A 14 4.00 -1.36 -3.38
C LYS A 14 2.95 -1.72 -4.44
N SER A 15 2.89 -0.95 -5.54
CA SER A 15 1.96 -1.17 -6.64
C SER A 15 2.16 -2.53 -7.29
N THR A 16 3.42 -2.98 -7.44
CA THR A 16 3.72 -4.30 -8.02
C THR A 16 3.21 -5.44 -7.16
N ALA A 17 3.42 -5.40 -5.84
CA ALA A 17 2.91 -6.41 -4.92
C ALA A 17 1.38 -6.37 -4.83
N ALA A 18 0.80 -5.16 -4.79
CA ALA A 18 -0.64 -4.95 -4.72
C ALA A 18 -1.37 -5.47 -5.97
N ASN A 19 -0.85 -5.17 -7.17
CA ASN A 19 -1.39 -5.71 -8.42
C ASN A 19 -1.26 -7.23 -8.47
N ALA A 20 -0.10 -7.79 -8.10
CA ALA A 20 0.09 -9.24 -8.13
C ALA A 20 -0.90 -10.01 -7.24
N VAL A 21 -1.17 -9.51 -6.02
CA VAL A 21 -2.17 -10.14 -5.14
C VAL A 21 -3.60 -9.86 -5.58
N HIS A 22 -3.89 -8.65 -6.08
CA HIS A 22 -5.20 -8.28 -6.64
C HIS A 22 -5.60 -9.21 -7.78
N ASP A 23 -4.70 -9.37 -8.75
CA ASP A 23 -4.91 -10.18 -9.95
C ASP A 23 -5.12 -11.66 -9.58
N ARG A 24 -4.26 -12.21 -8.71
CA ARG A 24 -4.36 -13.62 -8.27
C ARG A 24 -5.66 -13.91 -7.53
N LEU A 25 -6.08 -13.02 -6.64
CA LEU A 25 -7.37 -13.15 -5.95
C LEU A 25 -8.55 -13.00 -6.92
N GLY A 26 -8.44 -12.10 -7.91
CA GLY A 26 -9.41 -11.96 -8.99
C GLY A 26 -9.53 -13.21 -9.85
N GLU A 27 -8.41 -13.84 -10.23
CA GLU A 27 -8.37 -15.13 -10.93
C GLU A 27 -9.04 -16.25 -10.12
N ALA A 28 -8.92 -16.21 -8.79
CA ALA A 28 -9.59 -17.12 -7.86
C ALA A 28 -11.08 -16.76 -7.61
N GLY A 29 -11.60 -15.70 -8.22
CA GLY A 29 -13.00 -15.27 -8.09
C GLY A 29 -13.31 -14.50 -6.80
N VAL A 30 -12.30 -14.02 -6.08
CA VAL A 30 -12.49 -13.21 -4.86
C VAL A 30 -12.75 -11.75 -5.26
N ALA A 31 -13.91 -11.22 -4.87
CA ALA A 31 -14.26 -9.83 -5.13
C ALA A 31 -13.35 -8.89 -4.35
N ASN A 32 -12.40 -8.26 -5.03
CA ASN A 32 -11.45 -7.35 -4.40
C ASN A 32 -11.19 -6.11 -5.27
N ALA A 33 -10.87 -4.98 -4.64
CA ALA A 33 -10.58 -3.73 -5.32
C ALA A 33 -9.26 -3.13 -4.84
N LEU A 34 -8.60 -2.34 -5.69
CA LEU A 34 -7.30 -1.74 -5.45
C LEU A 34 -7.37 -0.22 -5.65
N VAL A 35 -6.87 0.53 -4.67
CA VAL A 35 -6.75 1.99 -4.72
C VAL A 35 -5.31 2.41 -4.41
N GLU A 36 -4.69 3.13 -5.33
CA GLU A 36 -3.36 3.70 -5.13
C GLU A 36 -3.46 5.16 -4.70
N VAL A 37 -3.14 5.46 -3.43
CA VAL A 37 -3.20 6.84 -2.90
C VAL A 37 -2.22 7.76 -3.64
N ASP A 38 -1.05 7.24 -4.02
CA ASP A 38 -0.04 7.96 -4.79
C ASP A 38 -0.63 8.49 -6.12
N GLU A 39 -1.64 7.82 -6.72
CA GLU A 39 -2.33 8.30 -7.94
C GLU A 39 -3.38 9.39 -7.65
N LEU A 40 -3.99 9.39 -6.46
CA LEU A 40 -4.87 10.48 -6.01
C LEU A 40 -4.08 11.77 -5.73
N GLU A 41 -2.81 11.62 -5.34
CA GLU A 41 -1.87 12.73 -5.11
C GLU A 41 -1.26 13.28 -6.40
N ARG A 42 -1.34 12.51 -7.50
CA ARG A 42 -0.70 12.79 -8.79
C ARG A 42 -1.38 13.95 -9.54
N CYS A 43 -1.17 15.16 -9.06
CA CYS A 43 -1.74 16.37 -9.61
C CYS A 43 -0.78 17.56 -9.48
N TYR A 44 -0.94 18.54 -10.38
CA TYR A 44 -0.22 19.82 -10.29
C TYR A 44 -1.20 20.98 -10.49
N PRO A 45 -1.19 22.00 -9.61
CA PRO A 45 -0.44 22.07 -8.35
C PRO A 45 -0.88 20.99 -7.33
N PRO A 46 -0.05 20.64 -6.33
CA PRO A 46 -0.42 19.66 -5.31
C PRO A 46 -1.71 20.03 -4.58
N ARG A 47 -2.54 19.03 -4.27
CA ARG A 47 -3.79 19.19 -3.53
C ARG A 47 -3.55 19.21 -2.02
N ASP A 48 -4.51 19.80 -1.29
CA ASP A 48 -4.59 19.66 0.17
C ASP A 48 -4.72 18.15 0.52
N PRO A 49 -3.85 17.59 1.38
CA PRO A 49 -3.94 16.19 1.82
C PRO A 49 -5.33 15.79 2.37
N ARG A 50 -6.10 16.74 2.93
CA ARG A 50 -7.47 16.50 3.38
C ARG A 50 -8.43 16.16 2.23
N ARG A 51 -8.18 16.70 1.03
CA ARG A 51 -8.97 16.39 -0.17
C ARG A 51 -8.63 14.99 -0.69
N VAL A 52 -7.36 14.62 -0.71
CA VAL A 52 -6.93 13.26 -1.06
C VAL A 52 -7.58 12.21 -0.15
N LEU A 53 -7.61 12.45 1.17
CA LEU A 53 -8.29 11.56 2.12
C LEU A 53 -9.82 11.52 1.91
N ALA A 54 -10.44 12.63 1.51
CA ALA A 54 -11.86 12.66 1.21
C ALA A 54 -12.20 11.89 -0.08
N ASP A 55 -11.36 12.01 -1.10
CA ASP A 55 -11.48 11.27 -2.36
C ASP A 55 -11.30 9.78 -2.12
N LEU A 56 -10.29 9.38 -1.34
CA LEU A 56 -10.08 7.99 -0.90
C LEU A 56 -11.33 7.46 -0.17
N ALA A 57 -11.90 8.25 0.76
CA ALA A 57 -13.09 7.83 1.50
C ALA A 57 -14.30 7.62 0.59
N GLY A 58 -14.50 8.50 -0.42
CA GLY A 58 -15.56 8.35 -1.41
C GLY A 58 -15.39 7.08 -2.26
N ILE A 59 -14.18 6.82 -2.75
CA ILE A 59 -13.87 5.63 -3.56
C ILE A 59 -14.07 4.35 -2.74
N CYS A 60 -13.52 4.28 -1.52
CA CYS A 60 -13.70 3.12 -0.64
C CYS A 60 -15.17 2.92 -0.24
N ALA A 61 -15.94 3.99 -0.06
CA ALA A 61 -17.38 3.89 0.18
C ALA A 61 -18.14 3.31 -1.02
N SER A 62 -17.74 3.64 -2.26
CA SER A 62 -18.32 3.06 -3.47
C SER A 62 -18.08 1.56 -3.52
N TYR A 63 -16.83 1.10 -3.36
CA TYR A 63 -16.54 -0.34 -3.34
C TYR A 63 -17.23 -1.08 -2.20
N ARG A 64 -17.47 -0.42 -1.05
CA ARG A 64 -18.32 -0.98 -0.01
C ARG A 64 -19.77 -1.15 -0.43
N ALA A 65 -20.34 -0.15 -1.11
CA ALA A 65 -21.70 -0.21 -1.60
C ALA A 65 -21.90 -1.32 -2.64
N ASP A 66 -20.83 -1.63 -3.40
CA ASP A 66 -20.78 -2.72 -4.37
C ASP A 66 -20.40 -4.09 -3.75
N GLU A 67 -20.37 -4.19 -2.42
CA GLU A 67 -20.17 -5.43 -1.66
C GLU A 67 -18.87 -6.19 -1.94
N TYR A 68 -17.79 -5.48 -2.32
CA TYR A 68 -16.46 -6.09 -2.42
C TYR A 68 -16.03 -6.73 -1.09
N GLU A 69 -15.29 -7.84 -1.12
CA GLU A 69 -14.85 -8.53 0.10
C GLU A 69 -13.58 -7.92 0.70
N LEU A 70 -12.69 -7.43 -0.18
CA LEU A 70 -11.35 -6.95 0.14
C LEU A 70 -11.05 -5.61 -0.53
N LEU A 71 -10.39 -4.72 0.22
CA LEU A 71 -9.84 -3.46 -0.29
C LEU A 71 -8.33 -3.44 -0.14
N PHE A 72 -7.59 -3.39 -1.24
CA PHE A 72 -6.18 -3.05 -1.24
C PHE A 72 -6.00 -1.54 -1.35
N VAL A 73 -5.16 -0.99 -0.47
CA VAL A 73 -4.79 0.41 -0.50
C VAL A 73 -3.27 0.49 -0.48
N THR A 74 -2.67 1.15 -1.46
CA THR A 74 -1.24 1.45 -1.42
C THR A 74 -1.03 2.91 -1.02
N ALA A 75 -0.13 3.15 -0.08
CA ALA A 75 0.27 4.50 0.29
C ALA A 75 1.68 4.50 0.86
N THR A 76 2.40 5.61 0.72
CA THR A 76 3.64 5.83 1.48
C THR A 76 3.28 6.40 2.86
N VAL A 77 3.16 5.53 3.86
CA VAL A 77 2.74 5.90 5.23
C VAL A 77 3.94 6.37 6.05
N GLU A 78 4.17 7.68 6.14
CA GLU A 78 5.36 8.26 6.78
C GLU A 78 5.36 8.12 8.31
N ASP A 79 4.19 8.13 8.94
CA ASP A 79 4.04 8.02 10.38
C ASP A 79 2.68 7.40 10.82
N ASP A 80 2.56 7.14 12.13
CA ASP A 80 1.35 6.58 12.73
C ASP A 80 0.13 7.50 12.66
N VAL A 81 0.33 8.82 12.59
CA VAL A 81 -0.78 9.78 12.46
C VAL A 81 -1.38 9.67 11.05
N GLN A 82 -0.55 9.59 10.02
CA GLN A 82 -0.96 9.35 8.65
C GLN A 82 -1.60 7.98 8.50
N ARG A 83 -1.05 6.93 9.13
CA ARG A 83 -1.66 5.59 9.17
C ARG A 83 -3.10 5.65 9.67
N VAL A 84 -3.32 6.27 10.84
CA VAL A 84 -4.66 6.39 11.44
C VAL A 84 -5.60 7.20 10.55
N ARG A 85 -5.11 8.26 9.89
CA ARG A 85 -5.92 9.06 8.95
C ARG A 85 -6.34 8.24 7.72
N LEU A 86 -5.42 7.46 7.14
CA LEU A 86 -5.72 6.57 6.03
C LEU A 86 -6.71 5.50 6.43
N GLN A 87 -6.52 4.85 7.59
CA GLN A 87 -7.45 3.84 8.09
C GLN A 87 -8.87 4.41 8.28
N ARG A 88 -8.98 5.62 8.83
CA ARG A 88 -10.26 6.33 8.96
C ARG A 88 -10.89 6.68 7.61
N ALA A 89 -10.09 7.13 6.65
CA ALA A 89 -10.57 7.45 5.31
C ALA A 89 -11.06 6.19 4.58
N VAL A 90 -10.30 5.10 4.67
CA VAL A 90 -10.71 3.79 4.15
C VAL A 90 -12.04 3.40 4.79
N GLY A 91 -12.21 3.49 6.11
CA GLY A 91 -13.53 3.35 6.75
C GLY A 91 -14.00 1.90 6.92
N VAL A 92 -13.07 0.98 7.19
CA VAL A 92 -13.38 -0.39 7.63
C VAL A 92 -12.84 -0.61 9.05
N GLU A 93 -13.29 -1.65 9.74
CA GLU A 93 -12.82 -1.97 11.10
C GLU A 93 -11.55 -2.81 11.09
N SER A 94 -11.42 -3.70 10.12
CA SER A 94 -10.33 -4.67 10.03
C SER A 94 -9.26 -4.24 9.03
N PHE A 95 -8.02 -4.22 9.49
CA PHE A 95 -6.86 -3.89 8.67
C PHE A 95 -5.77 -4.96 8.77
N LEU A 96 -5.09 -5.16 7.65
CA LEU A 96 -3.79 -5.81 7.57
C LEU A 96 -2.78 -4.79 7.04
N LEU A 97 -1.82 -4.38 7.85
CA LEU A 97 -0.73 -3.48 7.46
C LEU A 97 0.49 -4.27 7.00
N VAL A 98 0.78 -4.18 5.70
CA VAL A 98 1.94 -4.80 5.07
C VAL A 98 2.98 -3.73 4.78
N ARG A 99 4.20 -3.88 5.31
CA ARG A 99 5.33 -3.00 5.01
C ARG A 99 6.34 -3.71 4.12
N LEU A 100 6.52 -3.19 2.91
CA LEU A 100 7.61 -3.55 2.02
C LEU A 100 8.86 -2.75 2.38
N HIS A 101 10.01 -3.40 2.37
CA HIS A 101 11.31 -2.74 2.46
C HIS A 101 12.27 -3.25 1.39
N ALA A 102 13.35 -2.50 1.21
CA ALA A 102 14.53 -2.83 0.43
C ALA A 102 15.64 -1.86 0.87
N GLU A 103 16.90 -2.24 0.66
CA GLU A 103 18.04 -1.37 0.95
C GLU A 103 17.96 -0.07 0.11
N PRO A 104 18.36 1.10 0.66
CA PRO A 104 18.26 2.38 -0.05
C PRO A 104 18.90 2.39 -1.45
N ALA A 105 20.02 1.66 -1.62
CA ALA A 105 20.67 1.53 -2.92
C ALA A 105 19.74 0.85 -3.95
N VAL A 106 19.09 -0.26 -3.56
CA VAL A 106 18.16 -1.00 -4.42
C VAL A 106 16.95 -0.13 -4.79
N LEU A 107 16.40 0.62 -3.83
CA LEU A 107 15.29 1.54 -4.07
C LEU A 107 15.66 2.61 -5.10
N ARG A 108 16.83 3.23 -4.94
CA ARG A 108 17.31 4.28 -5.84
C ARG A 108 17.58 3.76 -7.24
N ASP A 109 18.15 2.56 -7.37
CA ASP A 109 18.40 1.94 -8.66
C ASP A 109 17.09 1.61 -9.39
N ARG A 110 16.09 1.10 -8.67
CA ARG A 110 14.74 0.88 -9.23
C ARG A 110 14.08 2.18 -9.69
N ILE A 111 14.17 3.24 -8.89
CA ILE A 111 13.61 4.55 -9.26
C ILE A 111 14.31 5.09 -10.52
N ARG A 112 15.63 5.03 -10.58
CA ARG A 112 16.41 5.47 -11.76
C ARG A 112 16.11 4.67 -13.02
N ALA A 113 15.81 3.38 -12.87
CA ALA A 113 15.43 2.54 -13.99
C ALA A 113 14.01 2.84 -14.51
N ARG A 114 13.13 3.36 -13.65
CA ARG A 114 11.71 3.63 -13.95
C ARG A 114 11.45 5.04 -14.45
N GLU A 115 12.08 6.04 -13.81
CA GLU A 115 11.77 7.46 -14.04
C GLU A 115 12.68 8.10 -15.09
N PRO A 116 12.18 9.09 -15.87
CA PRO A 116 13.02 9.86 -16.77
C PRO A 116 14.13 10.62 -16.03
N ALA A 117 15.35 10.59 -16.55
CA ALA A 117 16.51 11.23 -15.93
C ALA A 117 16.38 12.77 -15.83
N ASP A 118 15.58 13.37 -16.71
CA ASP A 118 15.30 14.81 -16.78
C ASP A 118 13.99 15.21 -16.07
N TRP A 119 13.28 14.26 -15.46
CA TRP A 119 12.09 14.58 -14.68
C TRP A 119 12.44 15.38 -13.43
N PHE A 120 11.81 16.56 -13.30
CA PHE A 120 12.14 17.52 -12.23
C PHE A 120 11.98 16.97 -10.81
N GLY A 121 11.10 15.97 -10.60
CA GLY A 121 10.84 15.36 -9.29
C GLY A 121 11.83 14.24 -8.90
N LEU A 122 12.75 13.84 -9.80
CA LEU A 122 13.61 12.68 -9.58
C LEU A 122 14.49 12.81 -8.34
N GLY A 123 15.10 13.99 -8.14
CA GLY A 123 15.97 14.23 -6.98
C GLY A 123 15.21 14.08 -5.65
N GLU A 124 14.06 14.73 -5.55
CA GLU A 124 13.19 14.67 -4.38
C GLU A 124 12.70 13.24 -4.09
N LEU A 125 12.31 12.50 -5.13
CA LEU A 125 11.86 11.11 -4.99
C LEU A 125 12.99 10.19 -4.48
N LEU A 126 14.22 10.37 -4.98
CA LEU A 126 15.39 9.60 -4.55
C LEU A 126 15.79 9.90 -3.10
N ASP A 127 15.66 11.15 -2.66
CA ASP A 127 15.93 11.56 -1.28
C ASP A 127 14.84 11.06 -0.33
N ALA A 128 13.57 11.13 -0.75
CA ALA A 128 12.44 10.54 -0.03
C ALA A 128 12.61 9.02 0.14
N ALA A 129 13.06 8.30 -0.90
CA ALA A 129 13.34 6.86 -0.83
C ALA A 129 14.32 6.52 0.30
N THR A 130 15.47 7.21 0.36
CA THR A 130 16.48 7.00 1.40
C THR A 130 15.95 7.36 2.79
N ARG A 131 15.32 8.54 2.92
CA ARG A 131 14.77 9.02 4.20
C ARG A 131 13.72 8.06 4.75
N LEU A 132 12.77 7.66 3.92
CA LEU A 132 11.65 6.82 4.33
C LEU A 132 12.07 5.38 4.61
N ALA A 133 13.07 4.85 3.88
CA ALA A 133 13.64 3.54 4.19
C ALA A 133 14.22 3.48 5.62
N ALA A 134 14.75 4.61 6.12
CA ALA A 134 15.25 4.72 7.49
C ALA A 134 14.14 4.96 8.54
N GLN A 135 13.04 5.65 8.17
CA GLN A 135 11.96 6.02 9.10
C GLN A 135 10.90 4.94 9.29
N LEU A 136 10.48 4.29 8.20
CA LEU A 136 9.41 3.28 8.17
C LEU A 136 9.64 2.05 9.08
N PRO A 137 10.88 1.65 9.42
CA PRO A 137 11.16 0.71 10.51
C PRO A 137 10.42 1.01 11.82
N GLY A 138 10.21 2.28 12.15
CA GLY A 138 9.56 2.74 13.37
C GLY A 138 8.03 2.79 13.36
N LEU A 139 7.38 2.44 12.24
CA LEU A 139 5.91 2.43 12.16
C LEU A 139 5.33 1.33 13.07
N THR A 140 4.31 1.66 13.85
CA THR A 140 3.66 0.70 14.75
C THR A 140 2.47 -0.01 14.09
N GLY A 141 2.08 -1.16 14.64
CA GLY A 141 0.92 -1.92 14.14
C GLY A 141 1.13 -2.53 12.76
N VAL A 142 2.37 -2.78 12.34
CA VAL A 142 2.69 -3.51 11.10
C VAL A 142 2.51 -5.00 11.36
N ASP A 143 1.61 -5.62 10.59
CA ASP A 143 1.28 -7.04 10.73
C ASP A 143 2.23 -7.94 9.93
N LEU A 144 2.73 -7.44 8.81
CA LEU A 144 3.62 -8.18 7.91
C LEU A 144 4.73 -7.28 7.36
N VAL A 145 5.98 -7.74 7.46
CA VAL A 145 7.16 -7.07 6.88
C VAL A 145 7.75 -7.97 5.79
N LEU A 146 7.91 -7.44 4.58
CA LEU A 146 8.42 -8.19 3.43
C LEU A 146 9.62 -7.48 2.79
N ASP A 147 10.65 -8.24 2.47
CA ASP A 147 11.81 -7.76 1.71
C ASP A 147 11.54 -7.92 0.20
N SER A 148 11.26 -6.79 -0.44
CA SER A 148 10.98 -6.75 -1.88
C SER A 148 12.23 -6.89 -2.74
N ALA A 149 13.45 -6.84 -2.17
CA ALA A 149 14.69 -7.01 -2.91
C ALA A 149 14.98 -8.48 -3.21
N VAL A 150 14.53 -9.39 -2.35
CA VAL A 150 14.81 -10.83 -2.46
C VAL A 150 13.58 -11.66 -2.81
N SER A 151 12.37 -11.15 -2.53
CA SER A 151 11.11 -11.80 -2.93
C SER A 151 10.56 -11.18 -4.22
N GLY A 152 10.24 -12.03 -5.19
CA GLY A 152 9.58 -11.62 -6.43
C GLY A 152 8.09 -11.29 -6.22
N PRO A 153 7.41 -10.67 -7.21
CA PRO A 153 6.01 -10.27 -7.08
C PRO A 153 5.05 -11.40 -6.68
N ILE A 154 5.25 -12.60 -7.24
CA ILE A 154 4.42 -13.78 -6.94
C ILE A 154 4.59 -14.22 -5.48
N GLU A 155 5.82 -14.31 -5.00
CA GLU A 155 6.12 -14.70 -3.61
C GLU A 155 5.59 -13.66 -2.61
N LEU A 156 5.70 -12.36 -2.94
CA LEU A 156 5.10 -11.30 -2.13
C LEU A 156 3.57 -11.46 -2.07
N ALA A 157 2.93 -11.72 -3.20
CA ALA A 157 1.48 -11.92 -3.26
C ALA A 157 1.04 -13.14 -2.42
N GLU A 158 1.71 -14.29 -2.56
CA GLU A 158 1.42 -15.50 -1.77
C GLU A 158 1.53 -15.24 -0.27
N ARG A 159 2.57 -14.52 0.17
CA ARG A 159 2.74 -14.17 1.59
C ARG A 159 1.66 -13.21 2.10
N ILE A 160 1.16 -12.32 1.25
CA ILE A 160 0.05 -11.41 1.58
C ILE A 160 -1.27 -12.19 1.63
N GLU A 161 -1.53 -13.10 0.67
CA GLU A 161 -2.70 -14.00 0.65
C GLU A 161 -2.78 -14.84 1.93
N ASP A 162 -1.65 -15.44 2.32
CA ASP A 162 -1.54 -16.20 3.56
C ASP A 162 -1.90 -15.35 4.80
N ALA A 163 -1.50 -14.08 4.82
CA ALA A 163 -1.81 -13.17 5.91
C ALA A 163 -3.29 -12.77 5.91
N ILE A 164 -3.89 -12.54 4.74
CA ILE A 164 -5.34 -12.30 4.56
C ILE A 164 -6.15 -13.49 5.09
N ALA A 165 -5.77 -14.73 4.72
CA ALA A 165 -6.46 -15.94 5.15
C ALA A 165 -6.42 -16.11 6.69
N ARG A 166 -5.28 -15.81 7.32
CA ARG A 166 -5.15 -15.82 8.78
C ARG A 166 -6.04 -14.75 9.43
N ALA A 167 -6.06 -13.53 8.90
CA ALA A 167 -6.89 -12.44 9.42
C ALA A 167 -8.39 -12.78 9.38
N GLY A 168 -8.88 -13.31 8.25
CA GLY A 168 -10.30 -13.69 8.13
C GLY A 168 -10.72 -14.90 8.99
N THR A 169 -9.77 -15.74 9.40
CA THR A 169 -10.06 -16.86 10.31
C THR A 169 -10.21 -16.39 11.76
N HIS A 170 -9.50 -15.32 12.15
CA HIS A 170 -9.63 -14.73 13.48
C HIS A 170 -10.95 -13.95 13.69
N GLU A 171 -11.55 -13.43 12.63
CA GLU A 171 -12.86 -12.76 12.70
C GLU A 171 -14.00 -13.75 12.98
N ARG A 172 -14.02 -14.89 12.29
CA ARG A 172 -15.05 -15.94 12.46
C ARG A 172 -15.07 -16.65 13.83
N GLY A 173 -14.01 -16.50 14.63
CA GLY A 173 -13.91 -17.09 15.97
C GLY A 173 -14.28 -16.14 17.11
N ARG A 174 -14.64 -14.88 16.80
CA ARG A 174 -15.06 -13.86 17.78
C ARG A 174 -16.58 -13.58 17.77
N GLU A 175 -17.30 -14.19 16.84
CA GLU A 175 -18.77 -14.24 16.79
C GLU A 175 -19.30 -15.45 17.58
#